data_AF-A0A5M3MLN0-F1
#
_entry.id   AF-A0A5M3MLN0-F1
#
_cell.length_a   1.000
_cell.length_b   1.000
_cell.length_c   1.000
_cell.angle_alpha   90.00
_cell.angle_beta   90.00
_cell.angle_gamma   90.00
#
_symmetry.space_group_name_H-M   'P 1'
#
loop_
_entity.id
_entity.type
_entity.pdbx_description
1 polymer ?
#
loop_
_entity_poly.entity_id
_entity_poly.type
_entity_poly.pdbx_seq_one_letter_code
_entity_poly.pdbx_strand_id
1 'polypeptide(L)' 'MRILQINMRKSHDAHIDLFHADLRKDYDIIVIQEPCLNKLGLTKVNSHWSVVYPTE' A
#
# COMPACT_ATOMS: atom_id res chain seq x y z
N MET A 1 15.21 8.67 -5.57
CA MET A 1 13.77 8.38 -5.67
C MET A 1 13.59 6.96 -6.18
N ARG A 2 13.03 6.07 -5.36
CA ARG A 2 12.74 4.66 -5.67
C ARG A 2 11.23 4.43 -5.56
N ILE A 3 10.65 3.86 -6.61
CA ILE A 3 9.21 3.61 -6.70
C ILE A 3 8.99 2.10 -6.78
N LEU A 4 8.17 1.57 -5.88
CA LEU A 4 7.67 0.20 -5.95
C LEU A 4 6.28 0.21 -6.57
N GLN A 5 6.06 -0.61 -7.59
CA GLN A 5 4.73 -0.88 -8.13
C GLN A 5 4.39 -2.35 -7.92
N ILE A 6 3.23 -2.63 -7.34
CA ILE A 6 2.82 -4.00 -6.99
C ILE A 6 1.31 -4.19 -7.13
N ASN A 7 0.92 -5.35 -7.67
CA ASN A 7 -0.46 -5.82 -7.66
C ASN A 7 -0.68 -6.77 -6.47
N MET A 8 -1.67 -6.47 -5.62
CA MET A 8 -1.93 -7.17 -4.37
C MET A 8 -3.03 -8.23 -4.46
N ARG A 9 -3.69 -8.36 -5.62
CA ARG A 9 -4.80 -9.31 -5.87
C ARG A 9 -5.85 -9.34 -4.76
N LYS A 10 -6.10 -8.19 -4.11
CA LYS A 10 -7.01 -8.00 -2.97
C LYS A 10 -6.67 -8.85 -1.73
N SER A 11 -5.47 -9.42 -1.66
CA SER A 11 -5.02 -10.27 -0.56
C SER A 11 -4.80 -9.44 0.71
N HIS A 12 -5.44 -9.86 1.81
CA HIS A 12 -5.30 -9.21 3.10
C HIS A 12 -3.92 -9.44 3.71
N ASP A 13 -3.44 -10.68 3.67
CA ASP A 13 -2.16 -11.09 4.26
C ASP A 13 -0.99 -10.40 3.57
N ALA A 14 -1.02 -10.32 2.24
CA ALA A 14 0.00 -9.60 1.47
C ALA A 14 0.08 -8.11 1.89
N HIS A 15 -1.07 -7.49 2.18
CA HIS A 15 -1.13 -6.08 2.57
C HIS A 15 -0.53 -5.84 3.95
N ILE A 16 -0.77 -6.76 4.89
CA ILE A 16 -0.16 -6.74 6.22
C ILE A 16 1.35 -6.91 6.09
N ASP A 17 1.81 -7.91 5.35
CA ASP A 17 3.24 -8.18 5.16
C ASP A 17 3.97 -6.99 4.54
N LEU A 18 3.37 -6.36 3.53
CA LEU A 18 3.92 -5.17 2.86
C LEU A 18 4.15 -4.02 3.85
N PHE A 19 3.20 -3.75 4.74
CA PHE A 19 3.30 -2.61 5.67
C PHE A 19 3.89 -2.94 7.04
N HIS A 20 4.13 -4.21 7.34
CA HIS A 20 4.99 -4.63 8.45
C HIS A 20 6.47 -4.55 8.09
N ALA A 21 6.83 -4.68 6.82
CA ALA A 21 8.19 -4.40 6.35
C ALA A 21 8.52 -2.90 6.45
N ASP A 22 9.77 -2.57 6.83
CA ASP A 22 10.26 -1.19 6.91
C ASP A 22 10.62 -0.65 5.50
N LEU A 23 9.67 -0.76 4.55
CA LEU A 23 9.86 -0.43 3.13
C LEU A 23 10.29 1.01 2.88
N ARG A 24 10.06 1.91 3.85
CA ARG A 24 10.47 3.32 3.76
C ARG A 24 11.99 3.49 3.70
N LYS A 25 12.77 2.48 4.09
CA LYS A 25 14.24 2.47 3.92
C LYS A 25 14.66 2.32 2.46
N ASP A 26 13.82 1.68 1.65
CA ASP A 26 14.15 1.28 0.29
C ASP A 26 13.36 2.00 -0.78
N TYR A 27 12.15 2.47 -0.46
CA TYR A 27 11.22 3.09 -1.40
C TYR A 27 10.65 4.39 -0.85
N ASP A 28 10.52 5.38 -1.74
CA ASP A 28 9.93 6.68 -1.45
C ASP A 28 8.42 6.67 -1.75
N ILE A 29 8.00 5.91 -2.76
CA ILE A 29 6.60 5.81 -3.22
C ILE A 29 6.26 4.35 -3.48
N ILE A 30 5.07 3.92 -3.04
CA ILE A 30 4.50 2.61 -3.35
C ILE A 30 3.18 2.82 -4.08
N VAL A 31 3.06 2.22 -5.26
CA VAL A 31 1.84 2.24 -6.08
C VAL A 31 1.22 0.85 -6.04
N ILE A 32 0.01 0.77 -5.47
CA ILE A 32 -0.69 -0.49 -5.24
C ILE A 32 -1.84 -0.64 -6.23
N GLN A 33 -1.85 -1.73 -7.01
CA GLN A 33 -3.01 -2.17 -7.79
C GLN A 33 -3.74 -3.32 -7.09
N GLU A 34 -5.05 -3.40 -7.32
CA GLU A 34 -5.95 -4.36 -6.66
C GLU A 34 -5.74 -4.43 -5.14
N PRO A 35 -5.76 -3.30 -4.42
CA PRO A 35 -5.55 -3.29 -2.98
C PRO A 35 -6.59 -4.10 -2.21
N CYS A 36 -6.21 -4.62 -1.05
CA CYS A 36 -7.18 -5.10 -0.06
C CYS A 36 -7.84 -3.90 0.63
N LEU A 37 -9.13 -3.68 0.34
CA LEU A 37 -9.92 -2.58 0.87
C LEU A 37 -10.76 -3.02 2.07
N ASN A 38 -10.95 -2.11 3.02
CA ASN A 38 -11.91 -2.30 4.11
C ASN A 38 -13.36 -2.02 3.64
N LYS A 39 -14.32 -2.16 4.54
CA LYS A 39 -15.75 -1.90 4.24
C LYS A 39 -16.07 -0.47 3.81
N LEU A 40 -15.17 0.48 4.07
CA LEU A 40 -15.28 1.89 3.65
C LEU A 40 -14.56 2.16 2.31
N GLY A 41 -14.02 1.13 1.66
CA GLY A 41 -13.27 1.28 0.41
C GLY A 41 -11.85 1.82 0.58
N LEU A 42 -11.29 1.78 1.79
CA LEU A 42 -9.96 2.32 2.09
C LEU A 42 -8.92 1.22 2.33
N THR A 43 -7.68 1.48 1.92
CA THR A 43 -6.51 0.68 2.28
C THR A 43 -6.12 0.90 3.74
N LYS A 44 -5.75 -0.16 4.44
CA LYS A 44 -5.10 -0.05 5.75
C LYS A 44 -3.61 0.16 5.56
N VAL A 45 -3.06 1.17 6.22
CA VAL A 45 -1.62 1.44 6.24
C VAL A 45 -1.16 1.79 7.65
N ASN A 46 0.13 1.66 7.93
CA ASN A 46 0.73 2.14 9.18
C ASN A 46 0.90 3.68 9.15
N SER A 47 1.19 4.29 10.30
CA SER A 47 1.32 5.74 10.45
C SER A 47 2.53 6.37 9.73
N HIS A 48 3.42 5.56 9.15
CA HIS A 48 4.61 6.05 8.45
C HIS A 48 4.35 6.45 7.00
N TRP A 49 3.19 6.07 6.44
CA TRP A 49 2.83 6.37 5.06
C TRP A 49 1.63 7.30 4.99
N SER A 50 1.65 8.21 4.02
CA SER A 50 0.47 8.96 3.60
C SER A 50 -0.16 8.27 2.39
N VAL A 51 -1.47 8.04 2.44
CA VAL A 51 -2.22 7.41 1.36
C VAL A 51 -2.85 8.49 0.49
N VAL A 52 -2.63 8.40 -0.82
CA VAL A 52 -3.31 9.23 -1.81
C VAL A 52 -4.06 8.30 -2.74
N TYR A 53 -5.37 8.52 -2.87
CA TYR A 53 -6.18 7.84 -3.87
C TYR A 53 -6.19 8.69 -5.14
N PRO A 54 -6.15 8.07 -6.33
CA PRO A 54 -6.34 8.79 -7.58
C PRO A 54 -7.67 9.53 -7.57
N THR A 55 -7.67 10.79 -7.99
CA THR A 55 -8.89 11.51 -8.35
C THR A 55 -9.26 11.13 -9.79
N GLU A 56 -10.55 11.14 -10.11
CA GLU A 56 -11.02 11.04 -11.51
C GLU A 56 -10.51 12.23 -12.35
#